data_AF-A0A1H9DKT1-F1
#
_entry.id   AF-A0A1H9DKT1-F1
#
_cell.length_a   1.000
_cell.length_b   1.000
_cell.length_c   1.000
_cell.angle_alpha   90.00
_cell.angle_beta   90.00
_cell.angle_gamma   90.00
#
_symmetry.space_group_name_H-M   'P 1'
#
loop_
_entity.id
_entity.type
_entity.pdbx_description
1 polymer ?
#
loop_
_entity_poly.entity_id
_entity_poly.type
_entity_poly.pdbx_seq_one_letter_code
_entity_poly.pdbx_strand_id
1 'polypeptide(L)'
;MKIAIVRERFEGENRVAATPETVGKLIALGASVSMEKGAGLGSRILDSEYVTAGAAIAASADAALKGAEVVLTVRRPTAASLSGVAKGALVIGALDPYGNDQDVQALAKAGVTAVSMEFMPRITRAQVMDILSSQANLAGYQGVIEAAAAFDRALPMMMTAAGTVRPAKAFVMGAGVAGLQAIATAKRLGAVVSATDVRPAAKEQVESLGGKFVAVEDDEFKQAETAGGYAKQMSAEYQAKQAELTAAHIAKQDIVITTALIPGRPAPRLITRAMVESMAPGSVIVDLAAERGGNVELTVPDKVIEHNGVTIIGYTNMQGRIPTTASQLYARNLLAFLTTLIDAKAKTLAINWDDELVKATVLTRDGLVVHPSFVGAAMVEEAKPLAKPKAAPKAPAETVEAKAAPIKTGAVSAVPVKKPVAKKAVVAAMADTPNKAAPGVEQSIPAAAEPAKTPAKRAAVNKAVAVVDAAAAPKPMKAKPITRPAEYVEDHKPAVAAKPVAKKPAVKKPVTKPAEAIEDHAPAKQPAAKKPAAAKKPAAPKGTE
;
A
#
# COMPACT_ATOMS: atom_id res chain seq x y z
N MET A 1 -22.32 -16.68 -16.87
CA MET A 1 -21.04 -16.00 -17.20
C MET A 1 -19.85 -16.85 -16.77
N LYS A 2 -18.67 -16.74 -17.40
CA LYS A 2 -17.40 -17.33 -16.92
C LYS A 2 -16.53 -16.29 -16.21
N ILE A 3 -16.10 -16.60 -15.00
CA ILE A 3 -15.14 -15.83 -14.21
C ILE A 3 -13.82 -16.61 -14.11
N ALA A 4 -12.69 -15.96 -14.37
CA ALA A 4 -11.36 -16.52 -14.21
C ALA A 4 -10.57 -15.87 -13.06
N ILE A 5 -9.81 -16.68 -12.34
CA ILE A 5 -8.81 -16.24 -11.34
C ILE A 5 -7.51 -16.99 -11.62
N VAL A 6 -6.42 -16.25 -11.83
CA VAL A 6 -5.08 -16.80 -12.06
C VAL A 6 -4.22 -16.69 -10.80
N ARG A 7 -3.12 -17.46 -10.74
CA ARG A 7 -2.12 -17.31 -9.67
C ARG A 7 -1.36 -16.01 -9.87
N GLU A 8 -1.21 -15.23 -8.80
CA GLU A 8 -0.40 -14.01 -8.85
C GLU A 8 1.05 -14.29 -9.30
N ARG A 9 1.59 -13.34 -10.06
CA ARG A 9 2.91 -13.47 -10.72
C ARG A 9 3.95 -12.47 -10.23
N PHE A 10 3.53 -11.44 -9.51
CA PHE A 10 4.44 -10.47 -8.90
C PHE A 10 5.21 -11.12 -7.73
N GLU A 11 6.49 -10.78 -7.56
CA GLU A 11 7.33 -11.39 -6.53
C GLU A 11 6.84 -11.02 -5.12
N GLY A 12 6.78 -11.99 -4.22
CA GLY A 12 6.22 -11.79 -2.88
C GLY A 12 4.69 -11.57 -2.85
N GLU A 13 3.98 -11.64 -3.98
CA GLU A 13 2.51 -11.58 -3.97
C GLU A 13 1.88 -12.94 -3.66
N ASN A 14 1.64 -13.16 -2.38
CA ASN A 14 1.05 -14.39 -1.85
C ASN A 14 -0.48 -14.38 -1.84
N ARG A 15 -1.14 -13.25 -2.16
CA ARG A 15 -2.60 -13.11 -2.12
C ARG A 15 -3.28 -13.74 -3.34
N VAL A 16 -4.60 -13.93 -3.25
CA VAL A 16 -5.45 -14.45 -4.34
C VAL A 16 -6.79 -13.70 -4.39
N ALA A 17 -7.31 -13.48 -5.59
CA ALA A 17 -8.50 -12.63 -5.81
C ALA A 17 -9.85 -13.30 -5.45
N ALA A 18 -9.86 -14.61 -5.15
CA ALA A 18 -11.04 -15.36 -4.73
C ALA A 18 -10.69 -16.41 -3.67
N THR A 19 -11.62 -16.66 -2.73
CA THR A 19 -11.56 -17.73 -1.73
C THR A 19 -12.72 -18.70 -1.92
N PRO A 20 -12.71 -19.92 -1.33
CA PRO A 20 -13.80 -20.89 -1.46
C PRO A 20 -15.18 -20.31 -1.08
N GLU A 21 -15.23 -19.43 -0.08
CA GLU A 21 -16.44 -18.69 0.31
C GLU A 21 -16.97 -17.81 -0.84
N THR A 22 -16.10 -17.03 -1.49
CA THR A 22 -16.53 -16.13 -2.56
C THR A 22 -16.82 -16.89 -3.85
N VAL A 23 -16.08 -17.97 -4.12
CA VAL A 23 -16.35 -18.88 -5.25
C VAL A 23 -17.77 -19.47 -5.16
N GLY A 24 -18.16 -20.02 -4.01
CA GLY A 24 -19.52 -20.55 -3.82
C GLY A 24 -20.61 -19.48 -4.02
N LYS A 25 -20.36 -18.23 -3.59
CA LYS A 25 -21.26 -17.09 -3.81
C LYS A 25 -21.35 -16.67 -5.28
N LEU A 26 -20.24 -16.65 -6.02
CA LEU A 26 -20.23 -16.38 -7.46
C LEU A 26 -20.99 -17.47 -8.24
N ILE A 27 -20.87 -18.74 -7.84
CA ILE A 27 -21.60 -19.85 -8.46
C ILE A 27 -23.11 -19.76 -8.18
N ALA A 28 -23.52 -19.35 -6.98
CA ALA A 28 -24.93 -19.07 -6.67
C ALA A 28 -25.53 -17.97 -7.58
N LEU A 29 -24.74 -16.93 -7.87
CA LEU A 29 -25.06 -15.86 -8.84
C LEU A 29 -25.07 -16.33 -10.31
N GLY A 30 -24.68 -17.58 -10.61
CA GLY A 30 -24.68 -18.15 -11.97
C GLY A 30 -23.39 -17.97 -12.75
N ALA A 31 -22.28 -17.72 -12.07
CA ALA A 31 -20.96 -17.82 -12.69
C ALA A 31 -20.47 -19.27 -12.75
N SER A 32 -19.81 -19.64 -13.84
CA SER A 32 -18.82 -20.71 -13.81
C SER A 32 -17.47 -20.10 -13.41
N VAL A 33 -16.86 -20.61 -12.34
CA VAL A 33 -15.57 -20.12 -11.84
C VAL A 33 -14.46 -21.05 -12.31
N SER A 34 -13.42 -20.48 -12.91
CA SER A 34 -12.21 -21.20 -13.31
C SER A 34 -10.98 -20.63 -12.60
N MET A 35 -10.28 -21.49 -11.86
CA MET A 35 -9.07 -21.16 -11.12
C MET A 35 -7.85 -21.72 -11.85
N GLU A 36 -6.74 -20.98 -11.94
CA GLU A 36 -5.45 -21.60 -12.26
C GLU A 36 -5.01 -22.53 -11.11
N LYS A 37 -4.48 -23.71 -11.45
CA LYS A 37 -3.89 -24.64 -10.48
C LYS A 37 -2.85 -23.96 -9.59
N GLY A 38 -3.04 -24.07 -8.27
CA GLY A 38 -2.15 -23.51 -7.27
C GLY A 38 -2.34 -22.02 -6.98
N ALA A 39 -3.38 -21.38 -7.52
CA ALA A 39 -3.61 -19.93 -7.33
C ALA A 39 -3.77 -19.51 -5.87
N GLY A 40 -4.37 -20.34 -5.02
CA GLY A 40 -4.57 -20.04 -3.60
C GLY A 40 -3.41 -20.42 -2.66
N LEU A 41 -2.34 -21.06 -3.16
CA LEU A 41 -1.33 -21.68 -2.30
C LEU A 41 -0.57 -20.68 -1.42
N GLY A 42 -0.25 -19.48 -1.93
CA GLY A 42 0.35 -18.40 -1.14
C GLY A 42 -0.53 -17.96 0.03
N SER A 43 -1.85 -18.02 -0.15
CA SER A 43 -2.87 -17.74 0.86
C SER A 43 -3.23 -18.94 1.74
N ARG A 44 -2.53 -20.07 1.59
CA ARG A 44 -2.79 -21.35 2.28
C ARG A 44 -4.16 -21.95 1.96
N ILE A 45 -4.63 -21.78 0.72
CA ILE A 45 -5.87 -22.39 0.21
C ILE A 45 -5.50 -23.41 -0.87
N LEU A 46 -5.95 -24.64 -0.71
CA LEU A 46 -5.68 -25.76 -1.62
C LEU A 46 -6.67 -25.80 -2.79
N ASP A 47 -6.20 -26.27 -3.95
CA ASP A 47 -7.03 -26.48 -5.15
C ASP A 47 -8.28 -27.34 -4.84
N SER A 48 -8.18 -28.30 -3.93
CA SER A 48 -9.29 -29.13 -3.48
C SER A 48 -10.41 -28.34 -2.80
N GLU A 49 -10.11 -27.28 -2.06
CA GLU A 49 -11.12 -26.44 -1.41
C GLU A 49 -11.92 -25.63 -2.43
N TYR A 50 -11.26 -25.17 -3.49
CA TYR A 50 -11.92 -24.52 -4.63
C TYR A 50 -12.80 -25.50 -5.42
N VAL A 51 -12.36 -26.76 -5.59
CA VAL A 51 -13.20 -27.83 -6.18
C VAL A 51 -14.42 -28.12 -5.29
N THR A 52 -14.26 -28.21 -3.97
CA THR A 52 -15.38 -28.37 -3.03
C THR A 52 -16.35 -27.19 -3.07
N ALA A 53 -15.87 -25.96 -3.32
CA ALA A 53 -16.70 -24.80 -3.57
C ALA A 53 -17.33 -24.73 -4.98
N GLY A 54 -16.98 -25.67 -5.88
CA GLY A 54 -17.57 -25.81 -7.22
C GLY A 54 -16.79 -25.14 -8.37
N ALA A 55 -15.56 -24.64 -8.14
CA ALA A 55 -14.73 -24.11 -9.23
C ALA A 55 -14.00 -25.21 -10.02
N ALA A 56 -13.80 -24.95 -11.31
CA ALA A 56 -12.99 -25.79 -12.20
C ALA A 56 -11.51 -25.37 -12.16
N ILE A 57 -10.63 -26.28 -11.75
CA ILE A 57 -9.17 -26.06 -11.76
C ILE A 57 -8.63 -26.27 -13.19
N ALA A 58 -8.00 -25.24 -13.73
CA ALA A 58 -7.34 -25.25 -15.03
C ALA A 58 -5.83 -25.47 -14.89
N ALA A 59 -5.24 -26.24 -15.81
CA ALA A 59 -3.82 -26.61 -15.75
C ALA A 59 -2.82 -25.47 -16.02
N SER A 60 -3.29 -24.33 -16.57
CA SER A 60 -2.49 -23.13 -16.83
C SER A 60 -3.36 -21.86 -16.74
N ALA A 61 -2.72 -20.70 -16.62
CA ALA A 61 -3.38 -19.39 -16.72
C ALA A 61 -4.22 -19.26 -18.01
N ASP A 62 -3.67 -19.60 -19.18
CA ASP A 62 -4.37 -19.51 -20.46
C ASP A 62 -5.66 -20.36 -20.48
N ALA A 63 -5.62 -21.55 -19.88
CA ALA A 63 -6.78 -22.43 -19.77
C ALA A 63 -7.84 -21.87 -18.80
N ALA A 64 -7.42 -21.20 -17.72
CA ALA A 64 -8.33 -20.48 -16.82
C ALA A 64 -8.99 -19.29 -17.54
N LEU A 65 -8.19 -18.48 -18.25
CA LEU A 65 -8.62 -17.24 -18.92
C LEU A 65 -9.44 -17.46 -20.19
N LYS A 66 -9.25 -18.58 -20.91
CA LYS A 66 -9.92 -18.86 -22.20
C LYS A 66 -11.43 -18.69 -22.12
N GLY A 67 -11.97 -17.70 -22.83
CA GLY A 67 -13.39 -17.37 -22.88
C GLY A 67 -13.97 -16.80 -21.57
N ALA A 68 -13.15 -16.27 -20.67
CA ALA A 68 -13.63 -15.60 -19.46
C ALA A 68 -14.22 -14.22 -19.78
N GLU A 69 -15.41 -13.92 -19.24
CA GLU A 69 -16.09 -12.63 -19.32
C GLU A 69 -15.64 -11.67 -18.21
N VAL A 70 -15.14 -12.23 -17.10
CA VAL A 70 -14.57 -11.49 -15.97
C VAL A 70 -13.26 -12.15 -15.54
N VAL A 71 -12.25 -11.35 -15.25
CA VAL A 71 -11.00 -11.76 -14.59
C VAL A 71 -10.92 -11.01 -13.26
N LEU A 72 -10.78 -11.75 -12.16
CA LEU A 72 -10.49 -11.17 -10.85
C LEU A 72 -9.00 -11.33 -10.54
N THR A 73 -8.36 -10.23 -10.16
CA THR A 73 -6.89 -10.13 -10.01
C THR A 73 -6.55 -9.36 -8.72
N VAL A 74 -5.39 -9.61 -8.11
CA VAL A 74 -4.90 -8.81 -6.97
C VAL A 74 -4.08 -7.64 -7.48
N ARG A 75 -3.11 -7.88 -8.37
CA ARG A 75 -2.28 -6.85 -9.01
C ARG A 75 -2.72 -6.59 -10.45
N ARG A 76 -2.20 -5.52 -11.07
CA ARG A 76 -2.38 -5.25 -12.51
C ARG A 76 -1.80 -6.40 -13.35
N PRO A 77 -2.60 -7.10 -14.16
CA PRO A 77 -2.08 -8.08 -15.11
C PRO A 77 -1.46 -7.34 -16.31
N THR A 78 -0.44 -7.93 -16.92
CA THR A 78 0.05 -7.43 -18.21
C THR A 78 -0.99 -7.69 -19.30
N ALA A 79 -1.04 -6.83 -20.32
CA ALA A 79 -1.93 -7.02 -21.47
C ALA A 79 -1.68 -8.37 -22.19
N ALA A 80 -0.43 -8.83 -22.24
CA ALA A 80 -0.07 -10.13 -22.80
C ALA A 80 -0.64 -11.31 -21.98
N SER A 81 -0.60 -11.22 -20.64
CA SER A 81 -1.16 -12.25 -19.74
C SER A 81 -2.70 -12.34 -19.72
N LEU A 82 -3.41 -11.54 -20.53
CA LEU A 82 -4.86 -11.63 -20.73
C LEU A 82 -5.24 -12.33 -22.05
N SER A 83 -4.29 -13.00 -22.72
CA SER A 83 -4.56 -13.70 -23.98
C SER A 83 -5.68 -14.73 -23.85
N GLY A 84 -6.70 -14.62 -24.71
CA GLY A 84 -7.79 -15.59 -24.79
C GLY A 84 -9.03 -15.29 -23.94
N VAL A 85 -9.08 -14.20 -23.17
CA VAL A 85 -10.32 -13.71 -22.55
C VAL A 85 -11.37 -13.33 -23.60
N ALA A 86 -12.63 -13.18 -23.20
CA ALA A 86 -13.68 -12.69 -24.09
C ALA A 86 -13.44 -11.23 -24.50
N LYS A 87 -13.86 -10.85 -25.72
CA LYS A 87 -13.79 -9.45 -26.18
C LYS A 87 -14.60 -8.55 -25.24
N GLY A 88 -13.99 -7.48 -24.71
CA GLY A 88 -14.63 -6.56 -23.78
C GLY A 88 -14.65 -7.03 -22.31
N ALA A 89 -14.05 -8.19 -21.99
CA ALA A 89 -14.07 -8.77 -20.65
C ALA A 89 -13.66 -7.79 -19.54
N LEU A 90 -14.33 -7.90 -18.40
CA LEU A 90 -14.03 -7.13 -17.20
C LEU A 90 -12.73 -7.62 -16.56
N VAL A 91 -11.81 -6.73 -16.22
CA VAL A 91 -10.60 -7.04 -15.45
C VAL A 91 -10.62 -6.20 -14.18
N ILE A 92 -10.90 -6.82 -13.04
CA ILE A 92 -11.23 -6.13 -11.78
C ILE A 92 -10.18 -6.45 -10.71
N GLY A 93 -9.51 -5.42 -10.20
CA GLY A 93 -8.54 -5.55 -9.11
C GLY A 93 -7.84 -4.24 -8.75
N ALA A 94 -6.72 -4.31 -8.03
CA ALA A 94 -5.83 -3.16 -7.84
C ALA A 94 -4.93 -3.03 -9.08
N LEU A 95 -5.20 -2.01 -9.91
CA LEU A 95 -4.52 -1.79 -11.19
C LEU A 95 -3.40 -0.75 -11.13
N ASP A 96 -3.22 -0.04 -10.01
CA ASP A 96 -2.26 1.05 -9.79
C ASP A 96 -1.98 1.93 -11.02
N PRO A 97 -2.96 2.70 -11.52
CA PRO A 97 -2.81 3.39 -12.81
C PRO A 97 -1.87 4.61 -12.77
N TYR A 98 -1.64 5.22 -11.60
CA TYR A 98 -0.81 6.43 -11.49
C TYR A 98 0.68 6.14 -11.72
N GLY A 99 1.26 6.75 -12.75
CA GLY A 99 2.65 6.53 -13.15
C GLY A 99 2.86 5.25 -13.96
N ASN A 100 1.77 4.58 -14.37
CA ASN A 100 1.77 3.32 -15.11
C ASN A 100 1.01 3.45 -16.44
N ASP A 101 0.91 4.66 -16.98
CA ASP A 101 0.08 5.06 -18.13
C ASP A 101 0.28 4.19 -19.38
N GLN A 102 1.50 3.68 -19.60
CA GLN A 102 1.80 2.76 -20.71
C GLN A 102 1.09 1.41 -20.57
N ASP A 103 1.04 0.84 -19.36
CA ASP A 103 0.30 -0.40 -19.08
C ASP A 103 -1.21 -0.17 -19.17
N VAL A 104 -1.71 0.98 -18.71
CA VAL A 104 -3.12 1.37 -18.83
C VAL A 104 -3.53 1.47 -20.30
N GLN A 105 -2.68 2.07 -21.15
CA GLN A 105 -2.88 2.06 -22.60
C GLN A 105 -2.77 0.65 -23.20
N ALA A 106 -1.92 -0.23 -22.67
CA ALA A 106 -1.79 -1.61 -23.16
C ALA A 106 -3.06 -2.43 -22.85
N LEU A 107 -3.65 -2.26 -21.66
CA LEU A 107 -4.95 -2.85 -21.30
C LEU A 107 -6.09 -2.32 -22.18
N ALA A 108 -6.10 -1.02 -22.47
CA ALA A 108 -7.05 -0.44 -23.44
C ALA A 108 -6.89 -1.08 -24.83
N LYS A 109 -5.65 -1.15 -25.36
CA LYS A 109 -5.34 -1.75 -26.67
C LYS A 109 -5.64 -3.26 -26.74
N ALA A 110 -5.62 -3.97 -25.61
CA ALA A 110 -6.06 -5.36 -25.52
C ALA A 110 -7.59 -5.56 -25.63
N GLY A 111 -8.38 -4.47 -25.59
CA GLY A 111 -9.83 -4.52 -25.74
C GLY A 111 -10.56 -5.06 -24.52
N VAL A 112 -9.96 -4.97 -23.33
CA VAL A 112 -10.60 -5.31 -22.04
C VAL A 112 -11.18 -4.07 -21.36
N THR A 113 -12.19 -4.30 -20.53
CA THR A 113 -12.75 -3.28 -19.63
C THR A 113 -12.03 -3.37 -18.28
N ALA A 114 -10.96 -2.61 -18.12
CA ALA A 114 -10.18 -2.59 -16.88
C ALA A 114 -10.89 -1.73 -15.82
N VAL A 115 -11.00 -2.24 -14.59
CA VAL A 115 -11.68 -1.60 -13.46
C VAL A 115 -10.72 -1.50 -12.27
N SER A 116 -10.34 -0.27 -11.92
CA SER A 116 -9.40 0.05 -10.84
C SER A 116 -10.16 0.19 -9.53
N MET A 117 -10.04 -0.82 -8.65
CA MET A 117 -10.74 -0.85 -7.37
C MET A 117 -10.21 0.22 -6.38
N GLU A 118 -9.05 0.82 -6.64
CA GLU A 118 -8.52 1.97 -5.89
C GLU A 118 -9.34 3.26 -6.08
N PHE A 119 -10.14 3.34 -7.14
CA PHE A 119 -11.02 4.48 -7.41
C PHE A 119 -12.45 4.29 -6.86
N MET A 120 -12.63 3.31 -5.97
CA MET A 120 -13.90 3.13 -5.25
C MET A 120 -14.25 4.42 -4.48
N PRO A 121 -15.37 5.10 -4.80
CA PRO A 121 -15.70 6.37 -4.16
C PRO A 121 -16.03 6.16 -2.68
N ARG A 122 -15.59 7.10 -1.82
CA ARG A 122 -15.75 7.00 -0.36
C ARG A 122 -17.16 7.39 0.10
N ILE A 123 -18.15 6.62 -0.34
CA ILE A 123 -19.58 6.76 0.00
C ILE A 123 -20.06 5.52 0.76
N THR A 124 -21.10 5.66 1.59
CA THR A 124 -21.57 4.62 2.51
C THR A 124 -21.84 3.27 1.82
N ARG A 125 -22.50 3.27 0.65
CA ARG A 125 -22.79 2.02 -0.10
C ARG A 125 -21.56 1.30 -0.67
N ALA A 126 -20.44 2.01 -0.78
CA ALA A 126 -19.19 1.52 -1.36
C ALA A 126 -18.16 1.05 -0.31
N GLN A 127 -18.37 1.32 0.98
CA GLN A 127 -17.42 0.95 2.04
C GLN A 127 -17.09 -0.55 2.09
N VAL A 128 -18.06 -1.41 1.76
CA VAL A 128 -17.87 -2.87 1.67
C VAL A 128 -17.05 -3.31 0.44
N MET A 129 -16.79 -2.40 -0.51
CA MET A 129 -16.06 -2.63 -1.75
C MET A 129 -14.66 -1.98 -1.73
N ASP A 130 -14.35 -1.15 -0.73
CA ASP A 130 -13.09 -0.42 -0.61
C ASP A 130 -11.92 -1.38 -0.24
N ILE A 131 -11.15 -1.76 -1.26
CA ILE A 131 -9.93 -2.55 -1.11
C ILE A 131 -8.83 -1.78 -0.38
N LEU A 132 -8.77 -0.44 -0.49
CA LEU A 132 -7.71 0.35 0.13
C LEU A 132 -7.90 0.32 1.65
N SER A 133 -9.13 0.51 2.15
CA SER A 133 -9.42 0.38 3.58
C SER A 133 -9.16 -1.03 4.10
N SER A 134 -9.56 -2.09 3.39
CA SER A 134 -9.36 -3.47 3.88
C SER A 134 -7.88 -3.88 3.91
N GLN A 135 -7.12 -3.49 2.89
CA GLN A 135 -5.69 -3.80 2.79
C GLN A 135 -4.82 -2.86 3.65
N ALA A 136 -5.23 -1.60 3.87
CA ALA A 136 -4.55 -0.68 4.78
C ALA A 136 -4.71 -1.12 6.25
N ASN A 137 -5.89 -1.57 6.66
CA ASN A 137 -6.11 -2.11 8.01
C ASN A 137 -5.13 -3.25 8.32
N LEU A 138 -5.05 -4.25 7.43
CA LEU A 138 -4.15 -5.39 7.62
C LEU A 138 -2.66 -5.01 7.54
N ALA A 139 -2.28 -4.02 6.74
CA ALA A 139 -0.92 -3.48 6.75
C ALA A 139 -0.58 -2.78 8.08
N GLY A 140 -1.52 -2.06 8.68
CA GLY A 140 -1.38 -1.44 10.00
C GLY A 140 -1.21 -2.47 11.13
N TYR A 141 -1.96 -3.58 11.07
CA TYR A 141 -1.75 -4.72 11.97
C TYR A 141 -0.37 -5.35 11.74
N GLN A 142 -0.07 -5.77 10.50
CA GLN A 142 1.13 -6.53 10.19
C GLN A 142 2.41 -5.72 10.42
N GLY A 143 2.41 -4.40 10.16
CA GLY A 143 3.54 -3.53 10.45
C GLY A 143 3.92 -3.50 11.93
N VAL A 144 2.96 -3.64 12.85
CA VAL A 144 3.24 -3.80 14.29
C VAL A 144 3.83 -5.19 14.59
N ILE A 145 3.41 -6.24 13.87
CA ILE A 145 3.97 -7.59 14.03
C ILE A 145 5.41 -7.65 13.49
N GLU A 146 5.71 -7.05 12.34
CA GLU A 146 7.09 -6.92 11.84
C GLU A 146 7.95 -6.10 12.80
N ALA A 147 7.44 -4.99 13.34
CA ALA A 147 8.14 -4.19 14.35
C ALA A 147 8.45 -5.01 15.61
N ALA A 148 7.46 -5.73 16.15
CA ALA A 148 7.63 -6.55 17.35
C ALA A 148 8.51 -7.80 17.13
N ALA A 149 8.66 -8.27 15.88
CA ALA A 149 9.57 -9.35 15.51
C ALA A 149 11.02 -8.90 15.31
N ALA A 150 11.23 -7.62 14.95
CA ALA A 150 12.56 -7.02 14.78
C ALA A 150 13.08 -6.30 16.03
N PHE A 151 12.22 -6.00 17.00
CA PHE A 151 12.56 -5.29 18.24
C PHE A 151 13.07 -6.26 19.31
N ASP A 152 14.19 -5.90 19.97
CA ASP A 152 14.95 -6.79 20.88
C ASP A 152 14.42 -6.87 22.31
N ARG A 153 13.34 -6.13 22.62
CA ARG A 153 12.77 -5.97 23.96
C ARG A 153 11.26 -6.25 23.97
N ALA A 154 10.73 -6.56 25.15
CA ALA A 154 9.29 -6.73 25.32
C ALA A 154 8.53 -5.41 25.09
N LEU A 155 7.43 -5.47 24.35
CA LEU A 155 6.48 -4.35 24.19
C LEU A 155 5.68 -4.03 25.48
N PRO A 156 5.12 -5.01 26.22
CA PRO A 156 4.33 -4.72 27.41
C PRO A 156 5.20 -4.39 28.64
N MET A 157 4.59 -3.74 29.63
CA MET A 157 5.17 -3.70 30.98
C MET A 157 5.10 -5.11 31.59
N MET A 158 6.20 -5.59 32.15
CA MET A 158 6.26 -6.89 32.83
C MET A 158 6.91 -6.75 34.20
N MET A 159 6.22 -7.16 35.26
CA MET A 159 6.80 -7.24 36.60
C MET A 159 7.31 -8.66 36.85
N THR A 160 8.58 -8.79 37.25
CA THR A 160 9.26 -10.07 37.46
C THR A 160 10.00 -10.07 38.79
N ALA A 161 10.42 -11.24 39.28
CA ALA A 161 11.26 -11.36 40.47
C ALA A 161 12.62 -10.65 40.32
N ALA A 162 13.10 -10.41 39.10
CA ALA A 162 14.33 -9.67 38.80
C ALA A 162 14.11 -8.16 38.60
N GLY A 163 12.88 -7.66 38.71
CA GLY A 163 12.52 -6.25 38.51
C GLY A 163 11.45 -6.03 37.44
N THR A 164 11.23 -4.76 37.08
CA THR A 164 10.16 -4.35 36.13
C THR A 164 10.75 -4.00 34.76
N VAL A 165 10.31 -4.72 33.73
CA VAL A 165 10.53 -4.36 32.33
C VAL A 165 9.60 -3.19 31.98
N ARG A 166 10.16 -2.08 31.52
CA ARG A 166 9.39 -0.91 31.06
C ARG A 166 8.76 -1.20 29.69
N PRO A 167 7.50 -0.81 29.45
CA PRO A 167 6.86 -0.99 28.15
C PRO A 167 7.59 -0.20 27.07
N ALA A 168 7.55 -0.72 25.84
CA ALA A 168 8.01 0.00 24.66
C ALA A 168 7.09 1.19 24.36
N LYS A 169 7.65 2.25 23.81
CA LYS A 169 6.91 3.40 23.28
C LYS A 169 6.81 3.29 21.77
N ALA A 170 5.59 3.31 21.26
CA ALA A 170 5.33 3.33 19.83
C ALA A 170 4.78 4.70 19.40
N PHE A 171 5.26 5.22 18.28
CA PHE A 171 4.77 6.45 17.66
C PHE A 171 4.26 6.19 16.24
N VAL A 172 3.01 6.53 15.98
CA VAL A 172 2.37 6.29 14.69
C VAL A 172 2.16 7.62 13.96
N MET A 173 2.72 7.73 12.75
CA MET A 173 2.64 8.94 11.92
C MET A 173 1.62 8.74 10.79
N GLY A 174 0.57 9.56 10.82
CA GLY A 174 -0.68 9.33 10.11
C GLY A 174 -1.61 8.41 10.91
N ALA A 175 -2.86 8.83 11.09
CA ALA A 175 -3.95 8.08 11.71
C ALA A 175 -5.09 7.87 10.70
N GLY A 176 -4.72 7.47 9.47
CA GLY A 176 -5.63 6.82 8.54
C GLY A 176 -5.91 5.36 8.97
N VAL A 177 -6.58 4.58 8.12
CA VAL A 177 -7.02 3.21 8.45
C VAL A 177 -5.85 2.30 8.89
N ALA A 178 -4.68 2.41 8.24
CA ALA A 178 -3.46 1.70 8.66
C ALA A 178 -2.95 2.21 10.02
N GLY A 179 -2.86 3.53 10.23
CA GLY A 179 -2.40 4.13 11.46
C GLY A 179 -3.27 3.77 12.67
N LEU A 180 -4.60 3.85 12.55
CA LEU A 180 -5.53 3.45 13.60
C LEU A 180 -5.41 1.97 13.95
N GLN A 181 -5.22 1.09 12.94
CA GLN A 181 -5.01 -0.34 13.22
C GLN A 181 -3.63 -0.61 13.83
N ALA A 182 -2.59 0.15 13.47
CA ALA A 182 -1.28 0.08 14.12
C ALA A 182 -1.37 0.51 15.59
N ILE A 183 -2.07 1.62 15.89
CA ILE A 183 -2.32 2.08 17.27
C ILE A 183 -3.04 0.98 18.06
N ALA A 184 -4.17 0.48 17.56
CA ALA A 184 -4.95 -0.57 18.22
C ALA A 184 -4.12 -1.86 18.45
N THR A 185 -3.23 -2.21 17.53
CA THR A 185 -2.40 -3.43 17.64
C THR A 185 -1.25 -3.23 18.63
N ALA A 186 -0.53 -2.11 18.58
CA ALA A 186 0.53 -1.80 19.53
C ALA A 186 -0.01 -1.64 20.97
N LYS A 187 -1.20 -1.05 21.13
CA LYS A 187 -1.94 -1.00 22.41
C LYS A 187 -2.29 -2.40 22.94
N ARG A 188 -2.73 -3.32 22.07
CA ARG A 188 -3.00 -4.73 22.43
C ARG A 188 -1.74 -5.49 22.85
N LEU A 189 -0.58 -5.13 22.32
CA LEU A 189 0.73 -5.65 22.76
C LEU A 189 1.30 -4.91 23.99
N GLY A 190 0.53 -4.02 24.63
CA GLY A 190 0.89 -3.35 25.88
C GLY A 190 1.86 -2.18 25.75
N ALA A 191 2.15 -1.72 24.53
CA ALA A 191 3.02 -0.56 24.31
C ALA A 191 2.34 0.76 24.74
N VAL A 192 3.15 1.74 25.14
CA VAL A 192 2.73 3.13 25.34
C VAL A 192 2.67 3.79 23.97
N VAL A 193 1.47 3.91 23.40
CA VAL A 193 1.29 4.44 22.04
C VAL A 193 1.02 5.94 22.04
N SER A 194 1.67 6.63 21.12
CA SER A 194 1.40 8.00 20.72
C SER A 194 1.18 8.06 19.20
N ALA A 195 0.49 9.08 18.71
CA ALA A 195 0.29 9.26 17.28
C ALA A 195 0.17 10.73 16.87
N THR A 196 0.47 11.01 15.61
CA THR A 196 0.29 12.33 14.97
C THR A 196 -0.48 12.16 13.66
N ASP A 197 -1.40 13.10 13.39
CA ASP A 197 -2.06 13.28 12.11
C ASP A 197 -2.26 14.79 11.92
N VAL A 198 -2.45 15.22 10.69
CA VAL A 198 -2.70 16.63 10.37
C VAL A 198 -4.19 16.99 10.41
N ARG A 199 -5.10 16.03 10.59
CA ARG A 199 -6.55 16.25 10.69
C ARG A 199 -7.03 16.29 12.15
N PRO A 200 -7.80 17.30 12.59
CA PRO A 200 -8.37 17.35 13.94
C PRO A 200 -9.21 16.14 14.32
N ALA A 201 -10.03 15.61 13.40
CA ALA A 201 -10.90 14.46 13.66
C ALA A 201 -10.13 13.18 14.05
N ALA A 202 -8.84 13.09 13.71
CA ALA A 202 -7.99 11.98 14.12
C ALA A 202 -7.65 12.00 15.62
N LYS A 203 -7.69 13.16 16.30
CA LYS A 203 -7.35 13.26 17.74
C LYS A 203 -8.26 12.38 18.59
N GLU A 204 -9.58 12.56 18.44
CA GLU A 204 -10.59 11.77 19.16
C GLU A 204 -10.48 10.27 18.83
N GLN A 205 -10.18 9.93 17.57
CA GLN A 205 -9.97 8.54 17.14
C GLN A 205 -8.74 7.92 17.81
N VAL A 206 -7.60 8.63 17.87
CA VAL A 206 -6.37 8.20 18.54
C VAL A 206 -6.59 8.03 20.05
N GLU A 207 -7.29 8.98 20.69
CA GLU A 207 -7.59 8.97 22.11
C GLU A 207 -8.60 7.86 22.49
N SER A 208 -9.59 7.57 21.62
CA SER A 208 -10.54 6.46 21.80
C SER A 208 -9.86 5.08 21.82
N LEU A 209 -8.74 4.92 21.11
CA LEU A 209 -7.90 3.72 21.14
C LEU A 209 -6.90 3.72 22.31
N GLY A 210 -6.92 4.76 23.15
CA GLY A 210 -6.01 4.95 24.28
C GLY A 210 -4.58 5.32 23.87
N GLY A 211 -4.37 5.85 22.67
CA GLY A 211 -3.12 6.50 22.28
C GLY A 211 -3.09 7.97 22.72
N LYS A 212 -1.89 8.54 22.88
CA LYS A 212 -1.75 10.00 23.08
C LYS A 212 -1.58 10.71 21.73
N PHE A 213 -2.42 11.70 21.45
CA PHE A 213 -2.24 12.57 20.28
C PHE A 213 -1.06 13.55 20.45
N VAL A 214 -0.38 13.86 19.34
CA VAL A 214 0.82 14.71 19.29
C VAL A 214 0.73 15.62 18.06
N ALA A 215 0.36 16.89 18.27
CA ALA A 215 0.33 17.92 17.24
C ALA A 215 0.59 19.31 17.86
N VAL A 216 0.83 20.30 17.00
CA VAL A 216 0.74 21.72 17.36
C VAL A 216 -0.73 22.12 17.30
N GLU A 217 -1.39 22.27 18.45
CA GLU A 217 -2.84 22.54 18.51
C GLU A 217 -3.17 24.05 18.41
N ASP A 218 -3.00 24.62 17.22
CA ASP A 218 -3.35 26.02 16.90
C ASP A 218 -4.62 26.14 16.02
N ASP A 219 -4.97 27.37 15.62
CA ASP A 219 -6.14 27.65 14.79
C ASP A 219 -5.97 27.28 13.30
N GLU A 220 -4.75 26.99 12.84
CA GLU A 220 -4.50 26.45 11.51
C GLU A 220 -4.78 24.94 11.49
N PHE A 221 -4.32 24.20 12.51
CA PHE A 221 -4.62 22.78 12.69
C PHE A 221 -6.14 22.50 12.64
N LYS A 222 -6.95 23.32 13.32
CA LYS A 222 -8.43 23.22 13.33
C LYS A 222 -9.07 23.29 11.94
N GLN A 223 -8.37 23.83 10.94
CA GLN A 223 -8.85 24.01 9.58
C GLN A 223 -8.20 23.06 8.57
N ALA A 224 -7.34 22.14 9.01
CA ALA A 224 -6.47 21.34 8.16
C ALA A 224 -7.15 20.22 7.35
N GLU A 225 -8.43 19.94 7.61
CA GLU A 225 -9.20 18.90 6.91
C GLU A 225 -9.95 19.44 5.68
N THR A 226 -10.05 18.62 4.63
CA THR A 226 -10.86 18.86 3.43
C THR A 226 -12.22 18.16 3.54
N ALA A 227 -13.19 18.58 2.73
CA ALA A 227 -14.53 17.94 2.68
C ALA A 227 -14.51 16.44 2.30
N GLY A 228 -13.39 15.91 1.79
CA GLY A 228 -13.19 14.48 1.51
C GLY A 228 -12.44 13.69 2.60
N GLY A 229 -12.21 14.27 3.78
CA GLY A 229 -11.46 13.64 4.88
C GLY A 229 -9.95 13.53 4.65
N TYR A 230 -9.41 14.25 3.66
CA TYR A 230 -7.98 14.34 3.38
C TYR A 230 -7.36 15.62 3.96
N ALA A 231 -6.06 15.62 4.15
CA ALA A 231 -5.27 16.77 4.59
C ALA A 231 -5.22 17.91 3.56
N LYS A 232 -5.19 19.16 4.04
CA LYS A 232 -4.67 20.33 3.33
C LYS A 232 -3.15 20.45 3.55
N GLN A 233 -2.49 21.23 2.70
CA GLN A 233 -1.11 21.65 2.92
C GLN A 233 -1.08 22.84 3.90
N MET A 234 -0.31 22.71 4.98
CA MET A 234 -0.18 23.73 6.05
C MET A 234 0.88 24.78 5.71
N SER A 235 0.89 25.88 6.46
CA SER A 235 1.90 26.94 6.40
C SER A 235 3.32 26.42 6.70
N ALA A 236 4.32 27.16 6.24
CA ALA A 236 5.72 26.84 6.52
C ALA A 236 6.05 26.95 8.03
N GLU A 237 5.40 27.87 8.74
CA GLU A 237 5.58 28.02 10.20
C GLU A 237 4.98 26.86 10.98
N TYR A 238 3.78 26.40 10.61
CA TYR A 238 3.19 25.20 11.19
C TYR A 238 4.07 23.97 10.93
N GLN A 239 4.52 23.79 9.69
CA GLN A 239 5.43 22.70 9.31
C GLN A 239 6.73 22.71 10.13
N ALA A 240 7.33 23.89 10.36
CA ALA A 240 8.53 24.02 11.18
C ALA A 240 8.30 23.62 12.65
N LYS A 241 7.26 24.16 13.29
CA LYS A 241 6.88 23.83 14.68
C LYS A 241 6.55 22.35 14.84
N GLN A 242 5.81 21.78 13.89
CA GLN A 242 5.46 20.35 13.87
C GLN A 242 6.69 19.46 13.66
N ALA A 243 7.65 19.88 12.81
CA ALA A 243 8.90 19.14 12.61
C ALA A 243 9.80 19.15 13.86
N GLU A 244 9.90 20.27 14.57
CA GLU A 244 10.61 20.37 15.86
C GLU A 244 9.98 19.45 16.92
N LEU A 245 8.66 19.55 17.11
CA LEU A 245 7.89 18.68 18.01
C LEU A 245 8.08 17.20 17.66
N THR A 246 8.08 16.88 16.36
CA THR A 246 8.28 15.51 15.85
C THR A 246 9.70 15.00 16.13
N ALA A 247 10.74 15.79 15.86
CA ALA A 247 12.13 15.42 16.16
C ALA A 247 12.33 15.18 17.67
N ALA A 248 11.88 16.13 18.50
CA ALA A 248 11.99 16.06 19.96
C ALA A 248 11.15 14.92 20.57
N HIS A 249 10.19 14.36 19.84
CA HIS A 249 9.40 13.19 20.23
C HIS A 249 10.01 11.87 19.73
N ILE A 250 10.44 11.79 18.47
CA ILE A 250 11.04 10.58 17.84
C ILE A 250 12.24 10.07 18.64
N ALA A 251 13.15 10.96 19.08
CA ALA A 251 14.32 10.63 19.90
C ALA A 251 14.01 9.94 21.25
N LYS A 252 12.73 9.84 21.63
CA LYS A 252 12.25 9.24 22.89
C LYS A 252 11.44 7.95 22.68
N GLN A 253 11.27 7.48 21.43
CA GLN A 253 10.47 6.30 21.08
C GLN A 253 11.34 5.07 20.86
N ASP A 254 10.76 3.89 21.07
CA ASP A 254 11.41 2.61 20.76
C ASP A 254 10.97 2.08 19.38
N ILE A 255 9.72 2.34 18.98
CA ILE A 255 9.14 1.92 17.69
C ILE A 255 8.48 3.13 17.00
N VAL A 256 8.68 3.29 15.69
CA VAL A 256 7.96 4.28 14.88
C VAL A 256 7.30 3.60 13.67
N ILE A 257 6.04 3.93 13.37
CA ILE A 257 5.31 3.38 12.22
C ILE A 257 4.78 4.56 11.40
N THR A 258 5.17 4.63 10.13
CA THR A 258 4.79 5.73 9.23
C THR A 258 3.81 5.22 8.17
N THR A 259 2.73 5.99 7.96
CA THR A 259 1.56 5.57 7.16
C THR A 259 1.03 6.66 6.23
N ALA A 260 1.76 7.78 6.09
CA ALA A 260 1.28 8.96 5.40
C ALA A 260 1.45 8.83 3.88
N LEU A 261 0.36 8.59 3.17
CA LEU A 261 0.34 8.41 1.73
C LEU A 261 -0.79 9.21 1.08
N ILE A 262 -0.50 9.80 -0.09
CA ILE A 262 -1.48 10.49 -0.93
C ILE A 262 -1.52 9.78 -2.29
N PRO A 263 -2.69 9.28 -2.75
CA PRO A 263 -2.80 8.59 -4.04
C PRO A 263 -2.25 9.44 -5.20
N GLY A 264 -1.46 8.82 -6.08
CA GLY A 264 -0.87 9.48 -7.25
C GLY A 264 0.24 10.49 -6.93
N ARG A 265 0.79 10.53 -5.71
CA ARG A 265 1.93 11.37 -5.33
C ARG A 265 3.03 10.56 -4.63
N PRO A 266 4.29 11.01 -4.66
CA PRO A 266 5.35 10.49 -3.80
C PRO A 266 4.98 10.60 -2.32
N ALA A 267 5.50 9.70 -1.49
CA ALA A 267 5.35 9.78 -0.05
C ALA A 267 6.01 11.06 0.51
N PRO A 268 5.35 11.82 1.40
CA PRO A 268 5.98 12.96 2.08
C PRO A 268 7.11 12.44 3.00
N ARG A 269 8.28 13.07 2.95
CA ARG A 269 9.38 12.79 3.88
C ARG A 269 9.02 13.37 5.25
N LEU A 270 8.77 12.50 6.22
CA LEU A 270 8.41 12.85 7.60
C LEU A 270 9.54 12.61 8.60
N ILE A 271 10.45 11.67 8.30
CA ILE A 271 11.58 11.32 9.17
C ILE A 271 12.88 11.52 8.37
N THR A 272 13.70 12.47 8.79
CA THR A 272 15.03 12.72 8.21
C THR A 272 16.07 11.75 8.78
N ARG A 273 17.22 11.62 8.10
CA ARG A 273 18.41 10.91 8.60
C ARG A 273 18.74 11.29 10.04
N ALA A 274 18.78 12.59 10.34
CA ALA A 274 19.10 13.10 11.68
C ALA A 274 18.07 12.70 12.75
N MET A 275 16.79 12.56 12.38
CA MET A 275 15.77 12.02 13.30
C MET A 275 16.01 10.54 13.59
N VAL A 276 16.36 9.73 12.58
CA VAL A 276 16.75 8.31 12.80
C VAL A 276 17.99 8.22 13.70
N GLU A 277 19.04 8.98 13.39
CA GLU A 277 20.30 9.00 14.15
C GLU A 277 20.14 9.51 15.59
N SER A 278 19.02 10.18 15.92
CA SER A 278 18.66 10.60 17.28
C SER A 278 17.92 9.54 18.12
N MET A 279 17.51 8.42 17.52
CA MET A 279 16.84 7.33 18.23
C MET A 279 17.84 6.45 19.00
N ALA A 280 17.33 5.66 19.96
CA ALA A 280 18.16 4.70 20.68
C ALA A 280 18.52 3.50 19.79
N PRO A 281 19.74 2.95 19.87
CA PRO A 281 20.07 1.65 19.29
C PRO A 281 19.09 0.56 19.77
N GLY A 282 18.74 -0.36 18.88
CA GLY A 282 17.66 -1.33 19.06
C GLY A 282 16.26 -0.83 18.64
N SER A 283 16.10 0.46 18.32
CA SER A 283 14.81 0.99 17.84
C SER A 283 14.44 0.44 16.46
N VAL A 284 13.13 0.40 16.16
CA VAL A 284 12.60 -0.08 14.87
C VAL A 284 11.68 0.97 14.23
N ILE A 285 11.89 1.23 12.94
CA ILE A 285 10.99 2.03 12.10
C ILE A 285 10.35 1.14 11.04
N VAL A 286 9.04 1.26 10.84
CA VAL A 286 8.30 0.58 9.76
C VAL A 286 7.67 1.64 8.84
N ASP A 287 7.98 1.55 7.54
CA ASP A 287 7.55 2.51 6.53
C ASP A 287 6.52 1.88 5.59
N LEU A 288 5.23 2.06 5.92
CA LEU A 288 4.12 1.56 5.10
C LEU A 288 3.91 2.40 3.82
N ALA A 289 4.68 3.47 3.62
CA ALA A 289 4.68 4.30 2.42
C ALA A 289 5.86 3.98 1.47
N ALA A 290 6.64 2.93 1.75
CA ALA A 290 7.82 2.52 0.98
C ALA A 290 7.55 2.37 -0.53
N GLU A 291 6.37 1.90 -0.93
CA GLU A 291 5.98 1.75 -2.34
C GLU A 291 5.99 3.07 -3.15
N ARG A 292 5.83 4.23 -2.50
CA ARG A 292 5.95 5.56 -3.14
C ARG A 292 7.19 6.33 -2.66
N GLY A 293 8.24 5.60 -2.30
CA GLY A 293 9.56 6.12 -1.92
C GLY A 293 9.80 6.21 -0.42
N GLY A 294 8.79 6.00 0.43
CA GLY A 294 8.90 6.00 1.89
C GLY A 294 8.73 7.36 2.58
N ASN A 295 8.16 7.34 3.79
CA ASN A 295 8.15 8.51 4.68
C ASN A 295 9.50 8.76 5.37
N VAL A 296 10.38 7.76 5.50
CA VAL A 296 11.73 7.91 6.07
C VAL A 296 12.73 8.18 4.95
N GLU A 297 13.63 9.15 5.11
CA GLU A 297 14.70 9.47 4.16
C GLU A 297 15.58 8.25 3.78
N LEU A 298 15.74 7.32 4.71
CA LEU A 298 16.60 6.15 4.58
C LEU A 298 15.89 4.89 4.05
N THR A 299 14.57 4.92 3.85
CA THR A 299 13.81 3.72 3.42
C THR A 299 14.27 3.23 2.05
N VAL A 300 14.69 1.97 2.00
CA VAL A 300 14.95 1.24 0.75
C VAL A 300 13.80 0.26 0.53
N PRO A 301 13.00 0.38 -0.55
CA PRO A 301 11.89 -0.51 -0.84
C PRO A 301 12.29 -1.99 -0.86
N ASP A 302 11.41 -2.81 -0.28
CA ASP A 302 11.52 -4.27 -0.11
C ASP A 302 12.79 -4.77 0.59
N LYS A 303 13.39 -3.91 1.42
CA LYS A 303 14.50 -4.30 2.31
C LYS A 303 14.19 -3.98 3.77
N VAL A 304 14.87 -4.74 4.63
CA VAL A 304 15.18 -4.31 5.99
C VAL A 304 16.63 -3.84 5.96
N ILE A 305 16.89 -2.66 6.49
CA ILE A 305 18.25 -2.12 6.67
C ILE A 305 18.49 -1.78 8.14
N GLU A 306 19.75 -1.70 8.54
CA GLU A 306 20.17 -1.13 9.81
C GLU A 306 20.97 0.15 9.55
N HIS A 307 20.71 1.19 10.33
CA HIS A 307 21.46 2.45 10.29
C HIS A 307 21.61 3.02 11.71
N ASN A 308 22.84 3.18 12.18
CA ASN A 308 23.15 3.69 13.52
C ASN A 308 22.48 2.88 14.66
N GLY A 309 22.36 1.56 14.49
CA GLY A 309 21.67 0.67 15.42
C GLY A 309 20.15 0.73 15.35
N VAL A 310 19.55 1.44 14.39
CA VAL A 310 18.10 1.50 14.16
C VAL A 310 17.73 0.62 12.96
N THR A 311 16.80 -0.29 13.15
CA THR A 311 16.26 -1.15 12.08
C THR A 311 15.16 -0.41 11.32
N ILE A 312 15.21 -0.40 9.99
CA ILE A 312 14.22 0.24 9.12
C ILE A 312 13.63 -0.79 8.17
N ILE A 313 12.32 -1.00 8.23
CA ILE A 313 11.56 -2.00 7.47
C ILE A 313 10.76 -1.30 6.36
N GLY A 314 11.14 -1.55 5.10
CA GLY A 314 10.57 -0.92 3.90
C GLY A 314 9.80 -1.85 2.97
N TYR A 315 9.14 -2.91 3.47
CA TYR A 315 8.37 -3.84 2.62
C TYR A 315 7.22 -3.14 1.88
N THR A 316 7.14 -3.31 0.55
CA THR A 316 6.07 -2.73 -0.27
C THR A 316 4.79 -3.57 -0.24
N ASN A 317 4.90 -4.90 -0.13
CA ASN A 317 3.74 -5.81 -0.03
C ASN A 317 3.47 -6.29 1.40
N MET A 318 3.20 -5.36 2.33
CA MET A 318 2.93 -5.69 3.74
C MET A 318 1.72 -6.65 3.90
N GLN A 319 0.71 -6.57 3.03
CA GLN A 319 -0.44 -7.49 3.06
C GLN A 319 -0.11 -8.89 2.53
N GLY A 320 0.88 -9.02 1.64
CA GLY A 320 1.42 -10.30 1.18
C GLY A 320 2.10 -11.12 2.30
N ARG A 321 2.37 -10.50 3.46
CA ARG A 321 2.87 -11.17 4.68
C ARG A 321 1.75 -11.73 5.57
N ILE A 322 0.49 -11.33 5.35
CA ILE A 322 -0.71 -11.89 6.00
C ILE A 322 -1.75 -12.39 4.95
N PRO A 323 -1.33 -13.24 3.98
CA PRO A 323 -2.06 -13.43 2.72
C PRO A 323 -3.41 -14.11 2.87
N THR A 324 -3.56 -15.05 3.81
CA THR A 324 -4.84 -15.75 4.07
C THR A 324 -5.95 -14.77 4.43
N THR A 325 -5.73 -13.89 5.41
CA THR A 325 -6.71 -12.88 5.84
C THR A 325 -6.85 -11.77 4.79
N ALA A 326 -5.75 -11.34 4.18
CA ALA A 326 -5.76 -10.31 3.14
C ALA A 326 -6.62 -10.72 1.93
N SER A 327 -6.47 -11.97 1.47
CA SER A 327 -7.28 -12.53 0.37
C SER A 327 -8.74 -12.71 0.76
N GLN A 328 -9.05 -13.10 2.00
CA GLN A 328 -10.44 -13.20 2.48
C GLN A 328 -11.16 -11.86 2.45
N LEU A 329 -10.52 -10.76 2.89
CA LEU A 329 -11.14 -9.44 2.81
C LEU A 329 -11.20 -8.91 1.37
N TYR A 330 -10.09 -9.03 0.64
CA TYR A 330 -9.98 -8.56 -0.73
C TYR A 330 -11.00 -9.24 -1.68
N ALA A 331 -11.12 -10.57 -1.62
CA ALA A 331 -12.09 -11.31 -2.40
C ALA A 331 -13.55 -10.92 -2.04
N ARG A 332 -13.84 -10.59 -0.77
CA ARG A 332 -15.16 -10.08 -0.36
C ARG A 332 -15.42 -8.68 -0.91
N ASN A 333 -14.41 -7.81 -0.98
CA ASN A 333 -14.54 -6.50 -1.64
C ASN A 333 -14.84 -6.65 -3.15
N LEU A 334 -14.09 -7.50 -3.86
CA LEU A 334 -14.31 -7.78 -5.28
C LEU A 334 -15.69 -8.40 -5.53
N LEU A 335 -16.12 -9.35 -4.69
CA LEU A 335 -17.45 -9.95 -4.76
C LEU A 335 -18.55 -8.90 -4.55
N ALA A 336 -18.41 -8.02 -3.54
CA ALA A 336 -19.41 -7.01 -3.24
C ALA A 336 -19.61 -6.04 -4.42
N PHE A 337 -18.52 -5.62 -5.06
CA PHE A 337 -18.59 -4.79 -6.27
C PHE A 337 -19.15 -5.57 -7.46
N LEU A 338 -18.61 -6.75 -7.80
CA LEU A 338 -19.07 -7.54 -8.95
C LEU A 338 -20.55 -7.94 -8.84
N THR A 339 -21.08 -8.14 -7.62
CA THR A 339 -22.52 -8.40 -7.41
C THR A 339 -23.40 -7.25 -7.91
N THR A 340 -22.92 -6.00 -7.92
CA THR A 340 -23.67 -4.86 -8.49
C THR A 340 -23.70 -4.85 -10.02
N LEU A 341 -22.85 -5.64 -10.68
CA LEU A 341 -22.73 -5.73 -12.14
C LEU A 341 -23.49 -6.94 -12.72
N ILE A 342 -24.22 -7.69 -11.90
CA ILE A 342 -24.89 -8.95 -12.26
C ILE A 342 -26.40 -8.80 -12.04
N ASP A 343 -27.21 -9.10 -13.06
CA ASP A 343 -28.64 -9.27 -12.85
C ASP A 343 -28.90 -10.64 -12.18
N ALA A 344 -29.44 -10.60 -10.96
CA ALA A 344 -29.65 -11.81 -10.15
C ALA A 344 -30.73 -12.76 -10.68
N LYS A 345 -31.61 -12.32 -11.61
CA LYS A 345 -32.64 -13.13 -12.25
C LYS A 345 -32.14 -13.75 -13.55
N ALA A 346 -31.51 -12.95 -14.42
CA ALA A 346 -30.96 -13.38 -15.70
C ALA A 346 -29.63 -14.13 -15.57
N LYS A 347 -28.89 -13.93 -14.46
CA LYS A 347 -27.56 -14.51 -14.18
C LYS A 347 -26.51 -14.16 -15.25
N THR A 348 -26.64 -12.95 -15.80
CA THR A 348 -25.77 -12.33 -16.80
C THR A 348 -25.16 -11.04 -16.26
N LEU A 349 -24.06 -10.59 -16.86
CA LEU A 349 -23.55 -9.24 -16.63
C LEU A 349 -24.58 -8.21 -17.13
N ALA A 350 -24.87 -7.23 -16.29
CA ALA A 350 -25.86 -6.16 -16.53
C ALA A 350 -25.26 -4.83 -16.02
N ILE A 351 -24.15 -4.42 -16.62
CA ILE A 351 -23.36 -3.27 -16.18
C ILE A 351 -24.17 -1.98 -16.39
N ASN A 352 -24.60 -1.35 -15.30
CA ASN A 352 -25.14 0.00 -15.34
C ASN A 352 -24.00 1.02 -15.50
N TRP A 353 -23.67 1.38 -16.75
CA TRP A 353 -22.67 2.41 -17.06
C TRP A 353 -23.00 3.79 -16.51
N ASP A 354 -24.24 4.04 -16.07
CA ASP A 354 -24.65 5.30 -15.45
C ASP A 354 -24.44 5.36 -13.93
N ASP A 355 -24.17 4.23 -13.26
CA ASP A 355 -23.91 4.19 -11.81
C ASP A 355 -22.58 4.87 -11.44
N GLU A 356 -22.58 5.59 -10.31
CA GLU A 356 -21.41 6.37 -9.84
C GLU A 356 -20.18 5.48 -9.53
N LEU A 357 -20.39 4.25 -9.06
CA LEU A 357 -19.31 3.30 -8.75
C LEU A 357 -18.62 2.85 -10.04
N VAL A 358 -19.40 2.58 -11.08
CA VAL A 358 -18.91 2.18 -12.41
C VAL A 358 -18.20 3.36 -13.08
N LYS A 359 -18.80 4.56 -13.05
CA LYS A 359 -18.18 5.79 -13.58
C LYS A 359 -16.86 6.17 -12.91
N ALA A 360 -16.72 5.92 -11.61
CA ALA A 360 -15.48 6.18 -10.86
C ALA A 360 -14.40 5.12 -11.10
N THR A 361 -14.76 3.84 -11.23
CA THR A 361 -13.78 2.73 -11.23
C THR A 361 -13.35 2.25 -12.61
N VAL A 362 -14.14 2.45 -13.67
CA VAL A 362 -13.79 1.98 -15.02
C VAL A 362 -12.66 2.83 -15.61
N LEU A 363 -11.51 2.17 -15.82
CA LEU A 363 -10.27 2.76 -16.30
C LEU A 363 -10.17 2.72 -17.84
N THR A 364 -10.51 1.58 -18.43
CA THR A 364 -10.53 1.36 -19.89
C THR A 364 -11.85 0.73 -20.32
N ARG A 365 -12.28 1.02 -21.55
CA ARG A 365 -13.44 0.37 -22.20
C ARG A 365 -13.34 0.53 -23.73
N ASP A 366 -13.93 -0.39 -24.48
CA ASP A 366 -14.11 -0.27 -25.95
C ASP A 366 -12.82 -0.03 -26.78
N GLY A 367 -11.64 -0.39 -26.24
CA GLY A 367 -10.34 -0.14 -26.87
C GLY A 367 -9.62 1.14 -26.39
N LEU A 368 -10.27 1.92 -25.53
CA LEU A 368 -9.84 3.26 -25.11
C LEU A 368 -9.61 3.35 -23.59
N VAL A 369 -8.80 4.32 -23.18
CA VAL A 369 -8.77 4.81 -21.79
C VAL A 369 -9.93 5.78 -21.61
N VAL A 370 -10.74 5.60 -20.56
CA VAL A 370 -12.00 6.36 -20.38
C VAL A 370 -12.09 7.12 -19.06
N HIS A 371 -11.27 6.78 -18.06
CA HIS A 371 -11.28 7.48 -16.77
C HIS A 371 -10.75 8.93 -16.90
N PRO A 372 -11.48 9.96 -16.43
CA PRO A 372 -11.15 11.37 -16.70
C PRO A 372 -9.71 11.78 -16.39
N SER A 373 -9.10 11.27 -15.32
CA SER A 373 -7.72 11.59 -14.94
C SER A 373 -6.64 11.12 -15.94
N PHE A 374 -6.96 10.23 -16.88
CA PHE A 374 -6.00 9.64 -17.82
C PHE A 374 -6.32 9.91 -19.29
N VAL A 375 -7.53 10.35 -19.62
CA VAL A 375 -7.95 10.68 -21.00
C VAL A 375 -7.07 11.77 -21.63
N GLY A 376 -6.48 12.67 -20.83
CA GLY A 376 -5.53 13.70 -21.29
C GLY A 376 -4.05 13.29 -21.28
N ALA A 377 -3.67 12.21 -20.61
CA ALA A 377 -2.26 11.85 -20.41
C ALA A 377 -1.55 11.42 -21.72
N ALA A 378 -2.32 10.89 -22.68
CA ALA A 378 -1.81 10.37 -23.95
C ALA A 378 -1.32 11.44 -24.97
N MET A 379 -1.31 12.73 -24.61
CA MET A 379 -0.83 13.82 -25.48
C MET A 379 0.37 14.62 -24.92
N VAL A 380 0.95 14.23 -23.77
CA VAL A 380 2.13 14.92 -23.20
C VAL A 380 3.44 14.15 -23.46
N GLU A 381 3.61 13.68 -24.71
CA GLU A 381 4.92 13.26 -25.25
C GLU A 381 5.17 13.93 -26.62
N GLU A 382 4.90 15.23 -26.71
CA GLU A 382 5.24 16.00 -27.91
C GLU A 382 6.76 16.17 -28.08
N ALA A 383 7.28 15.39 -29.02
CA ALA A 383 8.25 15.80 -30.04
C ALA A 383 9.37 16.78 -29.60
N LYS A 384 10.59 16.25 -29.46
CA LYS A 384 11.81 17.03 -29.73
C LYS A 384 11.67 17.69 -31.11
N PRO A 385 11.84 19.02 -31.26
CA PRO A 385 11.68 19.67 -32.55
C PRO A 385 12.68 19.16 -33.60
N LEU A 386 12.18 18.41 -34.58
CA LEU A 386 12.95 18.08 -35.78
C LEU A 386 13.18 19.36 -36.59
N ALA A 387 14.45 19.64 -36.91
CA ALA A 387 14.83 20.84 -37.63
C ALA A 387 14.19 20.85 -39.05
N LYS A 388 13.49 21.94 -39.39
CA LYS A 388 12.84 22.09 -40.69
C LYS A 388 13.90 22.12 -41.81
N PRO A 389 13.75 21.32 -42.89
CA PRO A 389 14.60 21.43 -44.07
C PRO A 389 14.54 22.84 -44.67
N LYS A 390 15.70 23.36 -45.08
CA LYS A 390 15.85 24.73 -45.60
C LYS A 390 15.42 24.78 -47.07
N ALA A 391 14.34 25.49 -47.37
CA ALA A 391 13.86 25.65 -48.74
C ALA A 391 14.80 26.52 -49.59
N ALA A 392 14.88 26.21 -50.90
CA ALA A 392 15.65 26.98 -51.88
C ALA A 392 14.84 28.20 -52.40
N PRO A 393 15.50 29.25 -52.95
CA PRO A 393 14.83 30.50 -53.32
C PRO A 393 13.98 30.38 -54.59
N LYS A 394 12.91 31.19 -54.68
CA LYS A 394 12.25 31.52 -55.96
C LYS A 394 12.76 32.87 -56.50
N ALA A 395 12.82 32.98 -57.82
CA ALA A 395 13.09 34.23 -58.53
C ALA A 395 11.90 35.22 -58.43
N PRO A 396 12.12 36.54 -58.62
CA PRO A 396 11.11 37.57 -58.40
C PRO A 396 10.18 37.78 -59.61
N ALA A 397 9.07 38.49 -59.36
CA ALA A 397 8.18 39.08 -60.36
C ALA A 397 7.79 40.51 -59.92
N GLU A 398 7.30 41.33 -60.85
CA GLU A 398 7.38 42.80 -60.80
C GLU A 398 6.21 43.51 -60.09
N THR A 399 6.40 44.82 -59.83
CA THR A 399 5.46 45.72 -59.16
C THR A 399 4.87 46.76 -60.11
N VAL A 400 3.55 47.00 -60.07
CA VAL A 400 2.91 48.24 -60.56
C VAL A 400 1.72 48.63 -59.66
N GLU A 401 1.46 49.93 -59.50
CA GLU A 401 0.34 50.54 -58.76
C GLU A 401 -0.93 50.67 -59.67
N ALA A 402 -2.08 51.29 -59.34
CA ALA A 402 -2.48 52.24 -58.27
C ALA A 402 -4.01 52.40 -58.10
N LYS A 403 -4.41 53.25 -57.12
CA LYS A 403 -5.60 54.15 -57.05
C LYS A 403 -7.03 53.64 -56.68
N ALA A 404 -7.42 54.09 -55.47
CA ALA A 404 -8.58 54.97 -55.18
C ALA A 404 -10.05 54.45 -55.19
N ALA A 405 -10.88 55.12 -54.37
CA ALA A 405 -12.30 54.84 -54.12
C ALA A 405 -13.23 55.98 -54.63
N PRO A 406 -14.56 55.81 -54.55
CA PRO A 406 -15.37 56.79 -53.80
C PRO A 406 -16.47 56.16 -52.89
N ILE A 407 -17.40 56.98 -52.38
CA ILE A 407 -18.21 56.75 -51.17
C ILE A 407 -19.72 57.03 -51.43
N LYS A 408 -20.59 56.57 -50.51
CA LYS A 408 -22.02 56.97 -50.24
C LYS A 408 -23.09 56.07 -50.92
N THR A 409 -24.31 55.90 -50.40
CA THR A 409 -25.04 56.54 -49.26
C THR A 409 -26.09 55.58 -48.66
N GLY A 410 -26.49 55.74 -47.39
CA GLY A 410 -27.73 55.08 -46.87
C GLY A 410 -27.84 54.94 -45.34
N ALA A 411 -28.51 55.88 -44.68
CA ALA A 411 -29.07 55.76 -43.31
C ALA A 411 -30.62 55.87 -43.41
N VAL A 412 -31.49 55.68 -42.40
CA VAL A 412 -31.50 56.10 -40.98
C VAL A 412 -32.47 55.25 -40.11
N SER A 413 -32.41 55.42 -38.78
CA SER A 413 -33.23 54.75 -37.74
C SER A 413 -34.61 55.43 -37.46
N ALA A 414 -35.52 54.75 -36.72
CA ALA A 414 -36.68 55.36 -36.05
C ALA A 414 -37.22 54.55 -34.83
N VAL A 415 -38.07 55.20 -34.00
CA VAL A 415 -38.65 54.80 -32.68
C VAL A 415 -39.95 55.65 -32.40
N PRO A 416 -40.78 55.57 -31.30
CA PRO A 416 -40.50 55.09 -29.93
C PRO A 416 -41.63 54.38 -29.07
N VAL A 417 -41.21 53.75 -27.96
CA VAL A 417 -41.74 53.77 -26.56
C VAL A 417 -43.26 53.91 -26.26
N LYS A 418 -43.84 53.03 -25.40
CA LYS A 418 -44.68 53.38 -24.21
C LYS A 418 -45.13 52.19 -23.30
N LYS A 419 -45.59 52.52 -22.07
CA LYS A 419 -46.22 51.67 -21.02
C LYS A 419 -47.52 52.34 -20.51
N PRO A 420 -48.55 51.58 -20.08
CA PRO A 420 -49.05 51.63 -18.68
C PRO A 420 -49.35 50.20 -18.12
N VAL A 421 -49.45 49.84 -16.82
CA VAL A 421 -49.67 50.47 -15.48
C VAL A 421 -51.11 50.43 -14.95
N ALA A 422 -51.43 49.43 -14.10
CA ALA A 422 -52.40 49.41 -12.97
C ALA A 422 -52.50 47.98 -12.35
N LYS A 423 -52.85 47.71 -11.08
CA LYS A 423 -52.90 48.48 -9.80
C LYS A 423 -53.06 47.48 -8.60
N LYS A 424 -52.29 47.65 -7.51
CA LYS A 424 -52.59 47.47 -6.04
C LYS A 424 -53.31 46.19 -5.52
N ALA A 425 -53.10 45.68 -4.30
CA ALA A 425 -52.16 45.91 -3.16
C ALA A 425 -52.15 44.61 -2.28
N VAL A 426 -51.75 44.47 -1.00
CA VAL A 426 -51.42 45.38 0.13
C VAL A 426 -50.45 44.71 1.15
N VAL A 427 -50.39 45.16 2.42
CA VAL A 427 -49.51 44.75 3.55
C VAL A 427 -50.37 44.08 4.66
N ALA A 428 -49.90 43.39 5.72
CA ALA A 428 -48.61 43.33 6.46
C ALA A 428 -48.33 41.86 6.97
N ALA A 429 -47.47 41.48 7.94
CA ALA A 429 -46.71 42.20 8.99
C ALA A 429 -45.34 41.54 9.35
N MET A 430 -45.09 41.16 10.62
CA MET A 430 -43.79 40.76 11.19
C MET A 430 -43.85 39.44 11.99
N ALA A 431 -42.76 38.66 12.00
CA ALA A 431 -42.36 37.69 13.05
C ALA A 431 -40.86 37.35 12.92
N ASP A 432 -40.28 36.66 13.92
CA ASP A 432 -38.87 36.81 14.34
C ASP A 432 -37.94 35.59 14.08
N THR A 433 -36.63 35.86 13.98
CA THR A 433 -35.43 35.01 14.24
C THR A 433 -35.24 33.63 13.52
N PRO A 434 -34.04 32.99 13.55
CA PRO A 434 -33.52 32.28 12.37
C PRO A 434 -33.41 30.74 12.42
N ASN A 435 -33.14 30.19 11.23
CA ASN A 435 -32.94 28.78 10.93
C ASN A 435 -31.67 28.19 11.59
N LYS A 436 -31.72 26.95 12.08
CA LYS A 436 -30.56 26.21 12.64
C LYS A 436 -30.28 24.95 11.80
N ALA A 437 -29.02 24.79 11.39
CA ALA A 437 -28.61 23.70 10.49
C ALA A 437 -28.65 22.31 11.14
N ALA A 438 -28.88 21.28 10.32
CA ALA A 438 -28.82 19.88 10.71
C ALA A 438 -27.36 19.34 10.76
N PRO A 439 -27.05 18.34 11.61
CA PRO A 439 -25.69 17.82 11.80
C PRO A 439 -25.23 16.87 10.68
N GLY A 440 -23.92 16.60 10.65
CA GLY A 440 -23.24 15.81 9.62
C GLY A 440 -23.38 14.29 9.73
N VAL A 441 -22.83 13.60 8.72
CA VAL A 441 -22.93 12.14 8.55
C VAL A 441 -21.99 11.40 9.50
N GLU A 442 -22.57 10.57 10.37
CA GLU A 442 -21.84 9.70 11.30
C GLU A 442 -21.24 8.48 10.57
N GLN A 443 -19.92 8.30 10.66
CA GLN A 443 -19.25 7.10 10.14
C GLN A 443 -19.33 5.96 11.16
N SER A 444 -20.25 5.02 10.93
CA SER A 444 -20.54 3.93 11.87
C SER A 444 -19.37 2.96 12.06
N ILE A 445 -18.71 3.05 13.21
CA ILE A 445 -17.80 2.02 13.72
C ILE A 445 -18.63 0.81 14.18
N PRO A 446 -18.29 -0.44 13.79
CA PRO A 446 -18.95 -1.61 14.36
C PRO A 446 -18.63 -1.71 15.86
N ALA A 447 -19.65 -1.57 16.70
CA ALA A 447 -19.48 -1.53 18.15
C ALA A 447 -18.82 -2.81 18.69
N ALA A 448 -17.93 -2.66 19.67
CA ALA A 448 -17.34 -3.78 20.37
C ALA A 448 -18.42 -4.55 21.15
N ALA A 449 -18.40 -5.89 21.07
CA ALA A 449 -19.30 -6.72 21.85
C ALA A 449 -19.03 -6.55 23.35
N GLU A 450 -20.04 -6.13 24.13
CA GLU A 450 -19.94 -6.06 25.58
C GLU A 450 -19.68 -7.46 26.18
N PRO A 451 -18.86 -7.59 27.24
CA PRO A 451 -18.73 -8.83 27.98
C PRO A 451 -20.04 -9.14 28.74
N ALA A 452 -20.49 -10.40 28.69
CA ALA A 452 -21.72 -10.83 29.34
C ALA A 452 -21.66 -10.64 30.87
N LYS A 453 -22.59 -9.85 31.41
CA LYS A 453 -22.67 -9.52 32.86
C LYS A 453 -23.49 -10.60 33.58
N THR A 454 -22.83 -11.40 34.43
CA THR A 454 -23.46 -12.48 35.20
C THR A 454 -24.39 -11.97 36.30
N PRO A 455 -25.69 -12.36 36.36
CA PRO A 455 -26.59 -11.95 37.43
C PRO A 455 -26.52 -12.90 38.63
N ALA A 456 -25.73 -12.54 39.65
CA ALA A 456 -25.67 -13.29 40.91
C ALA A 456 -26.55 -12.63 42.00
N LYS A 457 -27.69 -13.26 42.37
CA LYS A 457 -28.36 -12.99 43.65
C LYS A 457 -29.33 -14.08 44.11
N ARG A 458 -28.99 -14.70 45.24
CA ARG A 458 -29.87 -15.28 46.29
C ARG A 458 -30.94 -16.31 45.86
N ALA A 459 -30.64 -17.58 46.13
CA ALA A 459 -31.45 -18.39 47.04
C ALA A 459 -30.50 -19.19 47.95
N ALA A 460 -30.83 -19.32 49.24
CA ALA A 460 -30.02 -20.08 50.19
C ALA A 460 -30.92 -21.08 50.92
N VAL A 461 -30.55 -22.36 50.88
CA VAL A 461 -31.17 -23.44 51.66
C VAL A 461 -30.06 -24.33 52.19
N ASN A 462 -30.02 -24.54 53.51
CA ASN A 462 -29.04 -25.40 54.15
C ASN A 462 -29.41 -26.87 54.01
N LYS A 463 -28.45 -27.75 53.71
CA LYS A 463 -28.25 -28.97 54.53
C LYS A 463 -26.85 -29.54 54.39
N ALA A 464 -26.43 -30.22 55.46
CA ALA A 464 -25.05 -30.57 55.74
C ALA A 464 -24.77 -32.08 55.66
N VAL A 465 -23.48 -32.41 55.58
CA VAL A 465 -22.83 -33.65 56.08
C VAL A 465 -23.00 -34.94 55.26
N ALA A 466 -21.97 -35.80 55.39
CA ALA A 466 -21.75 -37.13 54.78
C ALA A 466 -21.29 -37.08 53.30
N VAL A 467 -20.21 -37.74 52.86
CA VAL A 467 -19.27 -38.69 53.53
C VAL A 467 -17.82 -38.32 53.18
N VAL A 468 -16.89 -38.55 54.11
CA VAL A 468 -15.43 -38.61 53.86
C VAL A 468 -14.98 -40.07 54.00
N ASP A 469 -13.88 -40.44 53.34
CA ASP A 469 -13.20 -41.75 53.38
C ASP A 469 -13.84 -42.92 52.59
N ALA A 470 -13.33 -43.09 51.36
CA ALA A 470 -13.25 -44.37 50.66
C ALA A 470 -12.06 -44.37 49.65
N ALA A 471 -10.87 -43.95 50.09
CA ALA A 471 -9.70 -43.81 49.23
C ALA A 471 -9.03 -45.17 48.90
N ALA A 472 -9.35 -45.75 47.74
CA ALA A 472 -8.68 -46.94 47.20
C ALA A 472 -8.16 -46.67 45.78
N ALA A 473 -6.83 -46.68 45.60
CA ALA A 473 -6.20 -46.26 44.34
C ALA A 473 -6.13 -47.39 43.28
N PRO A 474 -6.56 -47.16 42.03
CA PRO A 474 -6.22 -48.03 40.91
C PRO A 474 -4.76 -47.83 40.47
N LYS A 475 -4.09 -48.93 40.09
CA LYS A 475 -2.66 -48.95 39.75
C LYS A 475 -2.38 -48.32 38.37
N PRO A 476 -1.19 -47.72 38.15
CA PRO A 476 -0.84 -47.10 36.86
C PRO A 476 -0.75 -48.15 35.74
N MET A 477 -1.37 -47.85 34.59
CA MET A 477 -1.24 -48.65 33.39
C MET A 477 0.16 -48.48 32.78
N LYS A 478 0.82 -49.59 32.45
CA LYS A 478 2.17 -49.58 31.86
C LYS A 478 2.10 -49.10 30.40
N ALA A 479 2.65 -47.91 30.12
CA ALA A 479 2.95 -47.52 28.75
C ALA A 479 4.03 -48.45 28.15
N LYS A 480 3.80 -48.96 26.94
CA LYS A 480 4.87 -49.60 26.14
C LYS A 480 5.71 -48.48 25.49
N PRO A 481 7.05 -48.58 25.48
CA PRO A 481 7.88 -47.63 24.77
C PRO A 481 7.70 -47.80 23.25
N ILE A 482 7.48 -46.70 22.54
CA ILE A 482 7.58 -46.66 21.08
C ILE A 482 9.05 -46.42 20.72
N THR A 483 9.68 -47.39 20.07
CA THR A 483 11.09 -47.31 19.65
C THR A 483 11.26 -46.33 18.49
N ARG A 484 12.19 -45.37 18.63
CA ARG A 484 12.71 -44.64 17.46
C ARG A 484 13.69 -45.54 16.69
N PRO A 485 13.62 -45.61 15.34
CA PRO A 485 14.80 -45.97 14.56
C PRO A 485 15.86 -44.87 14.69
N ALA A 486 17.13 -45.24 14.51
CA ALA A 486 18.27 -44.33 14.53
C ALA A 486 18.70 -43.93 13.10
N GLU A 487 19.72 -43.06 13.01
CA GLU A 487 20.42 -42.62 11.79
C GLU A 487 19.54 -41.78 10.82
N TYR A 488 19.82 -40.50 10.61
CA TYR A 488 21.07 -40.00 10.03
C TYR A 488 21.58 -38.70 10.68
N VAL A 489 22.89 -38.46 10.61
CA VAL A 489 23.56 -37.21 10.96
C VAL A 489 24.42 -36.79 9.76
N GLU A 490 24.15 -35.62 9.19
CA GLU A 490 24.95 -35.06 8.09
C GLU A 490 25.89 -33.97 8.60
N ASP A 491 27.15 -34.34 8.85
CA ASP A 491 28.25 -33.38 9.06
C ASP A 491 28.69 -32.79 7.71
N HIS A 492 28.36 -31.51 7.45
CA HIS A 492 28.89 -30.79 6.30
C HIS A 492 30.33 -30.29 6.55
N LYS A 493 31.31 -30.97 5.93
CA LYS A 493 32.65 -30.41 5.64
C LYS A 493 32.85 -30.27 4.13
N PRO A 494 33.50 -29.19 3.65
CA PRO A 494 33.59 -28.89 2.22
C PRO A 494 34.63 -29.77 1.50
N ALA A 495 34.26 -30.33 0.36
CA ALA A 495 35.15 -31.07 -0.54
C ALA A 495 35.73 -30.16 -1.63
N VAL A 496 37.01 -30.33 -1.95
CA VAL A 496 37.73 -29.53 -2.95
C VAL A 496 37.45 -30.05 -4.37
N ALA A 497 37.21 -29.13 -5.31
CA ALA A 497 36.88 -29.48 -6.69
C ALA A 497 38.11 -29.99 -7.50
N ALA A 498 37.99 -31.19 -8.07
CA ALA A 498 38.94 -31.74 -9.03
C ALA A 498 38.37 -31.71 -10.47
N LYS A 499 39.23 -31.51 -11.48
CA LYS A 499 38.82 -31.34 -12.88
C LYS A 499 38.47 -32.67 -13.57
N PRO A 500 37.51 -32.70 -14.52
CA PRO A 500 37.17 -33.90 -15.28
C PRO A 500 38.23 -34.24 -16.35
N VAL A 501 38.37 -35.53 -16.66
CA VAL A 501 39.25 -36.05 -17.72
C VAL A 501 38.42 -36.55 -18.89
N ALA A 502 38.68 -36.06 -20.10
CA ALA A 502 38.05 -36.50 -21.35
C ALA A 502 39.05 -37.25 -22.25
N LYS A 503 38.61 -38.36 -22.85
CA LYS A 503 39.41 -39.18 -23.77
C LYS A 503 39.42 -38.60 -25.19
N LYS A 504 40.59 -38.59 -25.85
CA LYS A 504 40.72 -38.65 -27.33
C LYS A 504 41.98 -39.46 -27.71
N PRO A 505 42.06 -40.01 -28.94
CA PRO A 505 43.04 -41.05 -29.31
C PRO A 505 44.44 -40.53 -29.62
N ALA A 506 45.40 -41.45 -29.77
CA ALA A 506 46.83 -41.19 -29.87
C ALA A 506 47.32 -40.89 -31.30
N VAL A 507 48.48 -40.20 -31.41
CA VAL A 507 49.56 -40.49 -32.38
C VAL A 507 50.90 -39.86 -31.91
N LYS A 508 51.97 -40.68 -31.97
CA LYS A 508 53.44 -40.41 -32.00
C LYS A 508 54.11 -39.32 -31.11
N LYS A 509 55.11 -39.79 -30.34
CA LYS A 509 56.28 -39.11 -29.69
C LYS A 509 57.38 -38.73 -30.73
N PRO A 510 58.57 -38.19 -30.37
CA PRO A 510 59.11 -37.57 -29.11
C PRO A 510 59.62 -36.09 -29.32
N VAL A 511 60.30 -35.35 -28.41
CA VAL A 511 61.74 -35.45 -28.00
C VAL A 511 62.13 -34.42 -26.88
N THR A 512 63.02 -34.85 -25.94
CA THR A 512 63.87 -34.16 -24.91
C THR A 512 63.34 -33.21 -23.79
N LYS A 513 63.89 -33.50 -22.58
CA LYS A 513 64.08 -32.73 -21.32
C LYS A 513 65.35 -31.81 -21.39
N PRO A 514 65.82 -31.02 -20.38
CA PRO A 514 65.56 -31.09 -18.93
C PRO A 514 65.00 -29.83 -18.18
N ALA A 515 65.77 -29.15 -17.32
CA ALA A 515 65.34 -28.81 -15.94
C ALA A 515 66.23 -27.73 -15.21
N GLU A 516 66.14 -27.69 -13.85
CA GLU A 516 66.93 -26.88 -12.86
C GLU A 516 66.61 -25.36 -12.80
N ALA A 517 66.68 -24.62 -11.67
CA ALA A 517 66.83 -24.90 -10.22
C ALA A 517 66.29 -23.65 -9.43
N ILE A 518 65.43 -23.77 -8.40
CA ILE A 518 65.65 -23.96 -6.94
C ILE A 518 66.09 -22.69 -6.13
N GLU A 519 65.21 -22.29 -5.20
CA GLU A 519 65.37 -21.60 -3.87
C GLU A 519 65.88 -20.13 -3.67
N ASP A 520 64.97 -19.34 -3.06
CA ASP A 520 65.05 -18.62 -1.76
C ASP A 520 65.74 -17.27 -1.46
N HIS A 521 64.93 -16.48 -0.72
CA HIS A 521 65.19 -15.51 0.37
C HIS A 521 66.07 -14.24 0.20
N ALA A 522 65.47 -13.11 0.61
CA ALA A 522 66.12 -11.80 0.86
C ALA A 522 66.69 -11.70 2.29
N PRO A 523 67.52 -10.67 2.63
CA PRO A 523 66.92 -9.48 3.26
C PRO A 523 67.63 -8.09 3.11
N ALA A 524 66.81 -7.03 3.17
CA ALA A 524 66.99 -5.70 3.79
C ALA A 524 68.33 -4.89 3.74
N LYS A 525 68.22 -3.61 3.31
CA LYS A 525 68.54 -2.38 4.10
C LYS A 525 68.23 -1.04 3.36
N GLN A 526 68.02 0.05 4.13
CA GLN A 526 68.02 1.46 3.66
C GLN A 526 69.36 2.15 4.02
N PRO A 527 69.66 3.37 3.52
CA PRO A 527 69.38 4.56 4.36
C PRO A 527 69.07 5.92 3.64
N ALA A 528 68.17 6.68 4.26
CA ALA A 528 68.18 8.14 4.54
C ALA A 528 68.52 9.25 3.48
N ALA A 529 67.50 10.10 3.24
CA ALA A 529 67.48 11.57 3.42
C ALA A 529 68.14 12.57 2.42
N LYS A 530 67.30 13.50 1.90
CA LYS A 530 67.46 14.97 2.11
C LYS A 530 66.20 15.80 1.72
N LYS A 531 66.03 16.94 2.40
CA LYS A 531 65.15 18.12 2.14
C LYS A 531 66.03 19.36 2.47
N PRO A 532 65.76 20.63 2.04
CA PRO A 532 64.52 21.36 2.38
C PRO A 532 64.05 22.45 1.37
N ALA A 533 62.88 23.06 1.62
CA ALA A 533 62.56 24.48 1.41
C ALA A 533 61.13 24.79 1.91
N ALA A 534 60.84 26.01 2.35
CA ALA A 534 59.48 26.45 2.73
C ALA A 534 59.32 27.98 2.74
N ALA A 535 58.12 28.47 2.43
CA ALA A 535 57.64 29.84 2.64
C ALA A 535 56.15 29.75 3.05
N LYS A 536 55.77 30.08 4.29
CA LYS A 536 55.57 31.40 4.94
C LYS A 536 54.10 31.85 4.87
N LYS A 537 53.57 32.29 6.02
CA LYS A 537 52.18 32.69 6.28
C LYS A 537 52.23 33.95 7.16
N PRO A 538 51.40 34.98 6.93
CA PRO A 538 51.35 36.16 7.79
C PRO A 538 50.61 35.89 9.12
N ALA A 539 50.83 36.75 10.12
CA ALA A 539 50.28 36.65 11.46
C ALA A 539 49.53 37.93 11.88
N ALA A 540 48.70 37.83 12.92
CA ALA A 540 47.98 38.96 13.53
C ALA A 540 48.75 39.55 14.74
N PRO A 541 48.54 40.83 15.08
CA PRO A 541 49.19 41.49 16.22
C PRO A 541 48.47 41.28 17.57
N LYS A 542 49.17 41.56 18.66
CA LYS A 542 48.64 41.70 20.04
C LYS A 542 49.45 42.77 20.81
N GLY A 543 48.79 43.43 21.76
CA GLY A 543 49.31 44.49 22.63
C GLY A 543 48.40 45.72 22.51
N THR A 544 47.68 46.21 23.53
CA THR A 544 47.98 46.51 24.95
C THR A 544 48.94 47.69 25.15
N GLU A 545 48.37 48.88 25.08
CA GLU A 545 48.45 49.87 26.16
C GLU A 545 47.02 50.37 26.44
#